data_AF-Q0GGP8-F1
#
_entry.id   AF-Q0GGP8-F1
#
_cell.length_a   1.000
_cell.length_b   1.000
_cell.length_c   1.000
_cell.angle_alpha   90.00
_cell.angle_beta   90.00
_cell.angle_gamma   90.00
#
_symmetry.space_group_name_H-M   'P 1'
#
loop_
_entity.id
_entity.type
_entity.pdbx_description
1 polymer ?
#
loop_
_entity_poly.entity_id
_entity_poly.type
_entity_poly.pdbx_seq_one_letter_code
_entity_poly.pdbx_strand_id
1 'polypeptide(L)'
;EYDNGHIGDISGHSKVSTTVVNIIRGILSFFQVTVKNTQTIYELRETGIHGNCHNDYAIEEKEGTKDWIVTQVVDVTNCWERAAMYSGMATAEWDRLAKERGENVISSMKYNYTIKPTGDGGVITRAQGFERQHFSAFNVKGGSFKMEAMKDLVLLSMNRTA
;
A
#
# COMPACT_ATOMS: atom_id res chain seq x y z
N GLU A 1 5.23 -16.44 3.66
CA GLU A 1 6.40 -16.16 4.53
C GLU A 1 6.32 -14.72 5.01
N TYR A 2 6.88 -14.42 6.18
CA TYR A 2 6.92 -13.07 6.71
C TYR A 2 8.23 -12.87 7.46
N ASP A 3 9.02 -11.87 7.05
CA ASP A 3 10.29 -11.54 7.67
C ASP A 3 10.49 -10.02 7.69
N ASN A 4 10.81 -9.45 8.86
CA ASN A 4 11.18 -8.04 9.03
C ASN A 4 10.26 -7.00 8.34
N GLY A 5 8.94 -7.21 8.33
CA GLY A 5 8.01 -6.30 7.66
C GLY A 5 7.82 -6.56 6.16
N HIS A 6 8.32 -7.69 5.66
CA HIS A 6 8.20 -8.11 4.27
C HIS A 6 7.41 -9.40 4.14
N ILE A 7 6.51 -9.40 3.17
CA ILE A 7 5.62 -10.51 2.85
C ILE A 7 6.22 -11.23 1.66
N GLY A 8 6.61 -12.48 1.88
CA GLY A 8 7.07 -13.39 0.83
C GLY A 8 5.91 -14.20 0.25
N ASP A 9 6.19 -15.46 -0.07
CA ASP A 9 5.21 -16.32 -0.75
C ASP A 9 3.96 -16.60 0.10
N ILE A 10 2.79 -16.46 -0.54
CA ILE A 10 1.49 -16.80 0.06
C ILE A 10 1.10 -18.19 -0.42
N SER A 11 1.16 -19.16 0.50
CA SER A 11 0.78 -20.55 0.22
C SER A 11 -0.66 -20.84 0.64
N GLY A 12 -1.37 -21.63 -0.17
CA GLY A 12 -2.74 -22.06 0.11
C GLY A 12 -3.05 -23.38 -0.61
N HIS A 13 -4.17 -24.01 -0.25
CA HIS A 13 -4.61 -25.24 -0.92
C HIS A 13 -4.92 -24.98 -2.39
N SER A 14 -4.57 -25.90 -3.29
CA SER A 14 -4.74 -25.77 -4.76
C SER A 14 -6.17 -25.54 -5.26
N LYS A 15 -7.16 -25.75 -4.39
CA LYS A 15 -8.59 -25.54 -4.67
C LYS A 15 -9.04 -24.11 -4.36
N VAL A 16 -8.21 -23.32 -3.69
CA VAL A 16 -8.50 -21.92 -3.36
C VAL A 16 -8.32 -21.10 -4.63
N SER A 17 -9.35 -20.33 -5.01
CA SER A 17 -9.28 -19.50 -6.21
C SER A 17 -8.30 -18.34 -6.03
N THR A 18 -7.73 -17.87 -7.15
CA THR A 18 -6.85 -16.70 -7.18
C THR A 18 -7.52 -15.46 -6.58
N THR A 19 -8.83 -15.30 -6.76
CA THR A 19 -9.59 -14.20 -6.15
C THR A 19 -9.52 -14.22 -4.63
N VAL A 20 -9.69 -15.38 -4.00
CA VAL A 20 -9.58 -15.51 -2.54
C VAL A 20 -8.16 -15.20 -2.08
N VAL A 21 -7.15 -15.72 -2.80
CA VAL A 21 -5.74 -15.40 -2.50
C VAL A 21 -5.46 -13.90 -2.62
N ASN A 22 -6.06 -13.22 -3.61
CA ASN A 22 -5.91 -11.77 -3.78
C ASN A 22 -6.58 -10.97 -2.65
N ILE A 23 -7.72 -11.42 -2.12
CA ILE A 23 -8.34 -10.81 -0.93
C ILE A 23 -7.42 -10.96 0.29
N ILE A 24 -6.88 -12.16 0.52
CA ILE A 24 -5.90 -12.39 1.60
C ILE A 24 -4.66 -11.53 1.41
N ARG A 25 -4.14 -11.38 0.18
CA ARG A 25 -3.02 -10.48 -0.11
C ARG A 25 -3.38 -9.02 0.25
N GLY A 26 -4.61 -8.59 0.02
CA GLY A 26 -5.09 -7.27 0.40
C GLY A 26 -5.18 -7.03 1.92
N ILE A 27 -5.42 -8.09 2.71
CA ILE A 27 -5.36 -8.05 4.18
C ILE A 27 -3.90 -8.03 4.63
N LEU A 28 -3.11 -8.95 4.08
CA LEU A 28 -1.70 -9.10 4.40
C LEU A 28 -0.92 -7.82 4.09
N SER A 29 -1.34 -7.02 3.11
CA SER A 29 -0.66 -5.77 2.73
C SER A 29 -0.40 -4.78 3.87
N PHE A 30 -1.15 -4.85 4.98
CA PHE A 30 -0.87 -4.05 6.18
C PHE A 30 0.45 -4.40 6.87
N PHE A 31 0.97 -5.60 6.62
CA PHE A 31 2.23 -6.06 7.18
C PHE A 31 3.41 -5.81 6.23
N GLN A 32 3.18 -5.28 5.03
CA GLN A 32 4.26 -4.85 4.13
C GLN A 32 4.68 -3.42 4.51
N VAL A 33 5.47 -3.31 5.59
CA VAL A 33 5.85 -2.03 6.20
C VAL A 33 7.28 -2.12 6.72
N THR A 34 8.14 -1.23 6.23
CA THR A 34 9.54 -1.15 6.67
C THR A 34 9.73 0.06 7.56
N VAL A 35 9.79 -0.14 8.87
CA VAL A 35 9.97 0.93 9.86
C VAL A 35 11.45 1.09 10.19
N LYS A 36 12.05 2.23 9.85
CA LYS A 36 13.45 2.54 10.20
C LYS A 36 13.54 3.25 11.55
N ASN A 37 14.50 2.85 12.38
CA ASN A 37 14.75 3.49 13.68
C ASN A 37 15.69 4.71 13.58
N THR A 38 16.35 4.89 12.42
CA THR A 38 17.41 5.89 12.22
C THR A 38 16.93 7.16 11.52
N GLN A 39 15.79 7.10 10.84
CA GLN A 39 15.26 8.18 10.02
C GLN A 39 13.76 8.30 10.29
N THR A 40 13.28 9.52 10.55
CA THR A 40 11.86 9.78 10.75
C THR A 40 11.12 10.02 9.45
N ILE A 41 11.80 10.50 8.40
CA ILE A 41 11.26 10.65 7.05
C ILE A 41 12.22 9.98 6.09
N TYR A 42 11.70 9.10 5.23
CA TYR A 42 12.51 8.39 4.26
C TYR A 42 11.67 7.83 3.12
N GLU A 43 12.36 7.55 2.03
CA GLU A 43 11.78 6.96 0.83
C GLU A 43 12.31 5.54 0.64
N LEU A 44 11.46 4.65 0.17
CA LEU A 44 11.81 3.27 -0.17
C LEU A 44 11.11 2.83 -1.46
N ARG A 45 11.71 1.85 -2.12
CA ARG A 45 11.06 1.12 -3.20
C ARG A 45 10.72 -0.28 -2.70
N GLU A 46 9.44 -0.63 -2.74
CA GLU A 46 8.95 -1.88 -2.15
C GLU A 46 7.92 -2.55 -3.06
N THR A 47 7.90 -3.88 -3.01
CA THR A 47 6.89 -4.67 -3.72
C THR A 47 5.70 -4.90 -2.81
N GLY A 48 4.53 -4.45 -3.25
CA GLY A 48 3.26 -4.63 -2.56
C GLY A 48 2.15 -5.09 -3.50
N ILE A 49 0.90 -4.89 -3.09
CA ILE A 49 -0.26 -5.35 -3.87
C ILE A 49 -0.44 -4.63 -5.21
N HIS A 50 0.12 -3.42 -5.31
CA HIS A 50 0.10 -2.60 -6.52
C HIS A 50 1.33 -2.83 -7.42
N GLY A 51 2.21 -3.76 -7.04
CA GLY A 51 3.48 -4.03 -7.70
C GLY A 51 4.67 -3.37 -7.00
N ASN A 52 5.75 -3.10 -7.74
CA ASN A 52 6.98 -2.50 -7.23
C ASN A 52 6.90 -0.97 -7.32
N CYS A 53 6.63 -0.31 -6.20
CA CYS A 53 6.25 1.10 -6.16
C CYS A 53 7.16 1.92 -5.22
N HIS A 54 7.16 3.24 -5.42
CA HIS A 54 7.79 4.18 -4.50
C HIS A 54 6.91 4.42 -3.27
N ASN A 55 7.52 4.47 -2.10
CA ASN A 55 6.87 4.61 -0.81
C ASN A 55 7.55 5.72 -0.01
N ASP A 56 6.75 6.68 0.44
CA ASP A 56 7.16 7.75 1.34
C ASP A 56 6.73 7.39 2.77
N TYR A 57 7.66 7.45 3.70
CA TYR A 57 7.42 7.17 5.11
C TYR A 57 7.63 8.41 5.97
N ALA A 58 6.78 8.56 6.98
CA ALA A 58 6.93 9.51 8.08
C ALA A 58 6.63 8.80 9.41
N ILE A 59 7.51 8.96 10.39
CA ILE A 59 7.41 8.38 11.73
C ILE A 59 7.34 9.50 12.75
N GLU A 60 6.33 9.44 13.60
CA GLU A 60 6.10 10.37 14.71
C GLU A 60 5.91 9.56 16.00
N GLU A 61 6.48 10.02 17.12
CA GLU A 61 6.19 9.42 18.42
C GLU A 61 4.94 10.05 19.03
N LYS A 62 3.99 9.20 19.45
CA LYS A 62 2.75 9.63 20.07
C LYS A 62 3.01 10.08 21.51
N GLU A 63 2.69 11.35 21.78
CA GLU A 63 2.78 11.92 23.11
C GLU A 63 2.04 11.07 24.16
N GLY A 64 2.70 10.81 25.29
CA GLY A 64 2.13 10.11 26.45
C GLY A 64 2.13 8.59 26.41
N THR A 65 2.31 7.95 25.24
CA THR A 65 2.27 6.46 25.12
C THR A 65 3.57 5.84 24.60
N LYS A 66 4.45 6.65 23.97
CA LYS A 66 5.65 6.18 23.24
C LYS A 66 5.35 5.22 22.08
N ASP A 67 4.09 5.10 21.69
CA ASP A 67 3.71 4.41 20.45
C ASP A 67 4.19 5.24 19.25
N TRP A 68 4.55 4.58 18.16
CA TRP A 68 4.90 5.24 16.92
C TRP A 68 3.70 5.33 16.00
N ILE A 69 3.46 6.52 15.47
CA ILE A 69 2.56 6.76 14.35
C ILE A 69 3.40 6.73 13.09
N VAL A 70 3.16 5.72 12.25
CA VAL A 70 3.85 5.60 10.96
C VAL A 70 2.84 5.92 9.87
N THR A 71 3.16 6.90 9.04
CA THR A 71 2.43 7.19 7.80
C THR A 71 3.24 6.66 6.65
N GLN A 72 2.62 5.86 5.79
CA GLN A 72 3.19 5.39 4.52
C GLN A 72 2.30 5.88 3.40
N VAL A 73 2.89 6.48 2.38
CA VAL A 73 2.20 6.87 1.14
C VAL A 73 2.83 6.14 -0.02
N VAL A 74 2.02 5.47 -0.82
CA VAL A 74 2.47 4.75 -2.01
C VAL A 74 1.97 5.51 -3.23
N ASP A 75 2.90 5.93 -4.09
CA ASP A 75 2.56 6.44 -5.42
C ASP A 75 2.30 5.25 -6.35
N VAL A 76 1.02 4.88 -6.45
CA VAL A 76 0.56 3.77 -7.31
C VAL A 76 0.59 4.17 -8.80
N THR A 77 0.58 5.47 -9.09
CA THR A 77 0.63 5.98 -10.47
C THR A 77 1.97 5.68 -11.09
N ASN A 78 3.05 5.93 -10.35
CA ASN A 78 4.43 5.88 -10.84
C ASN A 78 5.21 4.66 -10.32
N CYS A 79 4.56 3.50 -10.22
CA CYS A 79 5.27 2.25 -9.91
C CYS A 79 6.24 1.85 -11.03
N TRP A 80 7.38 1.29 -10.65
CA TRP A 80 8.35 0.74 -11.59
C TRP A 80 7.79 -0.48 -12.33
N GLU A 81 7.17 -1.38 -11.58
CA GLU A 81 6.42 -2.52 -12.11
C GLU A 81 5.03 -2.49 -11.52
N ARG A 82 4.09 -1.85 -12.23
CA ARG A 82 2.71 -1.74 -11.78
C ARG A 82 1.96 -3.06 -12.01
N ALA A 83 1.28 -3.55 -10.98
CA ALA A 83 0.35 -4.66 -11.09
C ALA A 83 -0.94 -4.19 -11.80
N ALA A 84 -0.90 -4.19 -13.12
CA ALA A 84 -2.00 -3.77 -13.98
C ALA A 84 -2.12 -4.70 -15.20
N MET A 85 -3.34 -4.84 -15.70
CA MET A 85 -3.64 -5.56 -16.94
C MET A 85 -4.35 -4.61 -17.89
N TYR A 86 -3.83 -4.49 -19.11
CA TYR A 86 -4.44 -3.71 -20.20
C TYR A 86 -4.93 -4.68 -21.27
N SER A 87 -6.16 -4.48 -21.74
CA SER A 87 -6.76 -5.25 -22.83
C SER A 87 -7.32 -4.31 -23.88
N GLY A 88 -7.22 -4.67 -25.15
CA GLY A 88 -7.70 -3.84 -26.27
C GLY A 88 -6.81 -2.65 -26.66
N MET A 89 -5.59 -2.58 -26.14
CA MET A 89 -4.65 -1.46 -26.36
C MET A 89 -3.55 -1.77 -27.39
N ALA A 90 -3.68 -2.85 -28.17
CA ALA A 90 -2.60 -3.35 -29.05
C ALA A 90 -2.16 -2.35 -30.13
N THR A 91 -3.07 -1.48 -30.60
CA THR A 91 -2.80 -0.44 -31.59
C THR A 91 -2.69 0.96 -30.97
N ALA A 92 -2.70 1.07 -29.64
CA ALA A 92 -2.57 2.35 -28.97
C ALA A 92 -1.11 2.81 -29.04
N GLU A 93 -0.89 4.01 -29.58
CA GLU A 93 0.45 4.59 -29.66
C GLU A 93 0.73 5.43 -28.41
N TRP A 94 2.00 5.41 -27.99
CA TRP A 94 2.46 6.24 -26.90
C TRP A 94 2.68 7.67 -27.40
N ASP A 95 1.90 8.62 -26.89
CA ASP A 95 2.07 10.04 -27.17
C ASP A 95 2.72 10.75 -25.99
N ARG A 96 3.95 11.22 -26.20
CA ARG A 96 4.72 11.99 -25.21
C ARG A 96 3.99 13.24 -24.76
N LEU A 97 3.44 14.01 -25.70
CA LEU A 97 2.82 15.30 -25.40
C LEU A 97 1.55 15.12 -24.58
N ALA A 98 0.79 14.05 -24.84
CA ALA A 98 -0.34 13.68 -23.99
C ALA A 98 0.12 13.31 -22.57
N LYS A 99 1.20 12.53 -22.44
CA LYS A 99 1.74 12.11 -21.14
C LYS A 99 2.29 13.25 -20.30
N GLU A 100 2.96 14.22 -20.93
CA GLU A 100 3.43 15.44 -20.25
C GLU A 100 2.28 16.32 -19.74
N ARG A 101 1.08 16.21 -20.32
CA ARG A 101 -0.12 16.91 -19.83
C ARG A 101 -0.74 16.25 -18.59
N GLY A 102 -0.36 15.01 -18.29
CA GLY A 102 -0.80 14.28 -17.11
C GLY A 102 -1.27 12.86 -17.42
N GLU A 103 -1.42 12.07 -16.35
CA GLU A 103 -1.97 10.72 -16.42
C GLU A 103 -3.50 10.73 -16.32
N ASN A 104 -4.15 9.89 -17.12
CA ASN A 104 -5.61 9.74 -17.08
C ASN A 104 -6.07 9.03 -15.80
N VAL A 105 -5.22 8.17 -15.23
CA VAL A 105 -5.47 7.48 -13.96
C VAL A 105 -4.39 7.88 -12.98
N ILE A 106 -4.79 8.59 -11.92
CA ILE A 106 -3.93 8.95 -10.80
C ILE A 106 -4.41 8.16 -9.59
N SER A 107 -3.50 7.41 -8.97
CA SER A 107 -3.78 6.57 -7.82
C SER A 107 -2.74 6.75 -6.74
N SER A 108 -3.19 6.83 -5.50
CA SER A 108 -2.34 6.79 -4.32
C SER A 108 -2.97 5.95 -3.23
N MET A 109 -2.12 5.31 -2.44
CA MET A 109 -2.51 4.55 -1.26
C MET A 109 -1.84 5.16 -0.04
N LYS A 110 -2.62 5.47 0.99
CA LYS A 110 -2.10 5.93 2.27
C LYS A 110 -2.38 4.89 3.35
N TYR A 111 -1.35 4.54 4.10
CA TYR A 111 -1.49 3.77 5.32
C TYR A 111 -1.10 4.61 6.54
N ASN A 112 -1.86 4.48 7.61
CA ASN A 112 -1.54 5.02 8.93
C ASN A 112 -1.47 3.86 9.91
N TYR A 113 -0.34 3.69 10.57
CA TYR A 113 -0.09 2.65 11.55
C TYR A 113 0.06 3.28 12.94
N THR A 114 -0.44 2.58 13.95
CA THR A 114 -0.02 2.76 15.34
C THR A 114 0.78 1.52 15.72
N ILE A 115 2.05 1.72 16.04
CA ILE A 115 3.00 0.64 16.31
C ILE A 115 3.53 0.82 17.72
N LYS A 116 3.37 -0.20 18.55
CA LYS A 116 3.97 -0.24 19.87
C LYS A 116 5.35 -0.90 19.78
N PRO A 117 6.45 -0.19 20.10
CA PRO A 117 7.78 -0.79 20.11
C PRO A 117 7.89 -1.82 21.25
N THR A 118 8.47 -2.98 20.96
CA THR A 118 8.75 -4.06 21.92
C THR A 118 10.17 -4.59 21.75
N GLY A 119 10.66 -5.41 22.68
CA GLY A 119 12.00 -6.00 22.61
C GLY A 119 12.22 -6.92 21.40
N ASP A 120 11.14 -7.53 20.89
CA ASP A 120 11.15 -8.46 19.76
C ASP A 120 10.82 -7.78 18.42
N GLY A 121 10.64 -6.44 18.42
CA GLY A 121 10.24 -5.65 17.26
C GLY A 121 9.01 -4.79 17.49
N GLY A 122 8.47 -4.19 16.42
CA GLY A 122 7.26 -3.37 16.48
C GLY A 122 5.98 -4.21 16.39
N VAL A 123 5.02 -3.98 17.27
CA VAL A 123 3.69 -4.59 17.20
C VAL A 123 2.68 -3.58 16.65
N ILE A 124 2.07 -3.89 15.51
CA ILE A 124 1.00 -3.07 14.93
C ILE A 124 -0.26 -3.23 15.79
N THR A 125 -0.65 -2.17 16.51
CA THR A 125 -1.87 -2.15 17.33
C THR A 125 -3.09 -1.70 16.52
N ARG A 126 -2.86 -0.84 15.52
CA ARG A 126 -3.85 -0.42 14.53
C ARG A 126 -3.21 -0.11 13.20
N ALA A 127 -3.90 -0.41 12.10
CA ALA A 127 -3.54 0.04 10.76
C ALA A 127 -4.77 0.46 9.97
N GLN A 128 -4.71 1.62 9.33
CA GLN A 128 -5.77 2.13 8.47
C GLN A 128 -5.21 2.35 7.07
N GLY A 129 -5.87 1.82 6.06
CA GLY A 129 -5.52 1.96 4.66
C GLY A 129 -6.58 2.77 3.93
N PHE A 130 -6.13 3.69 3.08
CA PHE A 130 -6.99 4.58 2.32
C PHE A 130 -6.45 4.78 0.91
N GLU A 131 -7.14 4.17 -0.05
CA GLU A 131 -6.82 4.27 -1.47
C GLU A 131 -7.73 5.27 -2.16
N ARG A 132 -7.14 6.11 -3.01
CA ARG A 132 -7.89 6.94 -3.96
C ARG A 132 -7.41 6.62 -5.36
N GLN A 133 -8.38 6.37 -6.25
CA GLN A 133 -8.14 6.33 -7.68
C GLN A 133 -9.01 7.37 -8.35
N HIS A 134 -8.38 8.24 -9.13
CA HIS A 134 -9.03 9.24 -9.94
C HIS A 134 -8.82 8.89 -11.40
N PHE A 135 -9.92 8.80 -12.15
CA PHE A 135 -9.88 8.63 -13.59
C PHE A 135 -10.52 9.85 -14.26
N SER A 136 -9.80 10.44 -15.20
CA SER A 136 -10.29 11.51 -16.07
C SER A 136 -9.99 11.15 -17.51
N ALA A 137 -11.04 11.00 -18.34
CA ALA A 137 -10.88 10.76 -19.77
C ALA A 137 -10.39 12.01 -20.52
N PHE A 138 -10.72 13.20 -19.99
CA PHE A 138 -10.36 14.48 -20.56
C PHE A 138 -9.83 15.40 -19.46
N ASN A 139 -8.90 16.30 -19.80
CA ASN A 139 -8.40 17.33 -18.89
C ASN A 139 -9.40 18.49 -18.74
N VAL A 140 -10.65 18.17 -18.38
CA VAL A 140 -11.74 19.13 -18.14
C VAL A 140 -12.17 19.06 -16.68
N LYS A 141 -12.34 20.22 -16.04
CA LYS A 141 -12.80 20.30 -14.65
C LYS A 141 -14.21 19.71 -14.54
N GLY A 142 -14.40 18.76 -13.61
CA GLY A 142 -15.70 18.19 -13.26
C GLY A 142 -16.08 16.86 -13.94
N GLY A 143 -15.25 16.35 -14.85
CA GLY A 143 -15.48 15.08 -15.57
C GLY A 143 -14.68 13.89 -15.06
N SER A 144 -14.45 13.78 -13.74
CA SER A 144 -13.62 12.71 -13.16
C SER A 144 -14.43 11.66 -12.43
N PHE A 145 -14.07 10.40 -12.61
CA PHE A 145 -14.51 9.31 -11.76
C PHE A 145 -13.56 9.14 -10.59
N LYS A 146 -14.12 8.80 -9.43
CA LYS A 146 -13.36 8.60 -8.21
C LYS A 146 -13.77 7.26 -7.60
N MET A 147 -12.78 6.44 -7.28
CA MET A 147 -12.93 5.26 -6.45
C MET A 147 -12.17 5.49 -5.15
N GLU A 148 -12.81 5.17 -4.03
CA GLU A 148 -12.20 5.19 -2.71
C GLU A 148 -12.33 3.81 -2.08
N ALA A 149 -11.23 3.28 -1.55
CA ALA A 149 -11.21 2.05 -0.80
C ALA A 149 -10.63 2.30 0.59
N MET A 150 -11.30 1.77 1.61
CA MET A 150 -10.91 1.91 3.02
C MET A 150 -10.71 0.54 3.64
N LYS A 151 -9.67 0.40 4.45
CA LYS A 151 -9.38 -0.81 5.23
C LYS A 151 -9.00 -0.40 6.65
N ASP A 152 -9.46 -1.13 7.67
CA ASP A 152 -9.10 -0.89 9.08
C ASP A 152 -8.76 -2.24 9.74
N LEU A 153 -7.65 -2.29 10.46
CA LEU A 153 -7.14 -3.44 11.18
C LEU A 153 -6.84 -3.00 12.61
N VAL A 154 -7.37 -3.73 13.60
CA VAL A 154 -7.16 -3.44 15.03
C VAL A 154 -6.75 -4.71 15.74
N LEU A 155 -5.69 -4.63 16.54
CA LEU A 155 -5.26 -5.69 17.42
C LEU A 155 -6.16 -5.74 18.67
N LEU A 156 -6.90 -6.83 18.83
CA LEU A 156 -7.83 -6.99 19.97
C LEU A 156 -7.14 -7.55 21.22
N SER A 157 -6.30 -8.56 21.05
CA SER A 157 -5.59 -9.22 22.14
C SER A 157 -4.41 -10.04 21.61
N MET A 158 -3.36 -10.19 22.41
CA MET A 158 -2.25 -11.10 22.15
C MET A 158 -2.27 -12.23 23.18
N ASN A 159 -2.41 -13.46 22.70
CA ASN A 159 -2.37 -14.65 23.54
C ASN A 159 -1.13 -15.46 23.21
N ARG A 160 -0.48 -16.04 24.23
CA ARG A 160 0.54 -17.06 23.98
C ARG A 160 -0.15 -18.32 23.52
N THR A 161 0.09 -18.73 22.28
CA THR A 161 -0.18 -20.10 21.85
C THR A 161 0.91 -21.01 22.40
N ALA A 162 0.48 -22.09 23.06
CA ALA A 162 1.36 -23.12 23.60
C ALA A 162 1.97 -23.99 22.50
#